data_AF-A0A845GIU6-F1
#
_entry.id   AF-A0A845GIU6-F1
#
_cell.length_a   1.000
_cell.length_b   1.000
_cell.length_c   1.000
_cell.angle_alpha   90.00
_cell.angle_beta   90.00
_cell.angle_gamma   90.00
#
_symmetry.space_group_name_H-M   'P 1'
#
loop_
_entity.id
_entity.type
_entity.pdbx_description
1 polymer ?
#
loop_
_entity_poly.entity_id
_entity_poly.type
_entity_poly.pdbx_seq_one_letter_code
_entity_poly.pdbx_strand_id
1 'polypeptide(L)'
;MASWIKEVPLAQLQDGQAYFLAKKWESGCAGTSYVFHSQLLNGKVQWSSKPGIAIRCVANERLRAILAERADSVAIEIPADADKRWKARKRRF
;
A
#
# COMPACT_ATOMS: atom_id res chain seq x y z
N MET A 1 2.76 5.26 15.98
CA MET A 1 2.60 6.36 14.99
C MET A 1 3.49 6.08 13.79
N ALA A 2 2.93 5.50 12.72
CA ALA A 2 3.69 5.13 11.53
C ALA A 2 3.95 6.37 10.65
N SER A 3 4.93 7.19 11.06
CA SER A 3 5.38 8.43 10.38
C SER A 3 6.00 8.22 8.97
N TRP A 4 5.70 7.10 8.31
CA TRP A 4 6.29 6.74 7.01
C TRP A 4 5.25 6.51 5.91
N ILE A 5 3.96 6.42 6.25
CA ILE A 5 2.89 6.25 5.27
C ILE A 5 2.50 7.62 4.74
N LYS A 6 2.83 7.90 3.48
CA LYS A 6 2.35 9.08 2.75
C LYS A 6 1.22 8.67 1.83
N GLU A 7 0.02 9.10 2.16
CA GLU A 7 -1.14 8.95 1.29
C GLU A 7 -1.01 9.90 0.11
N VAL A 8 -1.20 9.37 -1.09
CA VAL A 8 -1.20 10.14 -2.33
C VAL A 8 -2.64 10.18 -2.83
N PRO A 9 -3.29 11.36 -2.82
CA PRO A 9 -4.65 11.48 -3.34
C PRO A 9 -4.67 11.20 -4.84
N LEU A 10 -5.83 10.76 -5.35
CA LEU A 10 -6.03 10.41 -6.75
C LEU A 10 -5.52 11.50 -7.72
N ALA A 11 -5.73 12.77 -7.39
CA ALA A 11 -5.32 13.93 -8.18
C ALA A 11 -3.79 14.11 -8.28
N GLN A 12 -3.02 13.49 -7.39
CA GLN A 12 -1.55 13.59 -7.33
C GLN A 12 -0.85 12.31 -7.82
N LEU A 13 -1.60 11.33 -8.34
CA LEU A 13 -1.00 10.15 -8.96
C LEU A 13 -0.31 10.54 -10.27
N GLN A 14 0.99 10.23 -10.36
CA GLN A 14 1.78 10.38 -11.58
C GLN A 14 1.71 9.08 -12.37
N ASP A 15 1.25 9.14 -13.61
CA ASP A 15 1.15 7.94 -14.45
C ASP A 15 2.54 7.33 -14.69
N GLY A 16 2.62 6.00 -14.62
CA GLY A 16 3.89 5.28 -14.71
C GLY A 16 4.66 5.16 -13.39
N GLN A 17 4.30 5.91 -12.35
CA GLN A 17 4.89 5.74 -11.02
C GLN A 17 4.21 4.58 -10.27
N ALA A 18 4.99 3.85 -9.47
CA ALA A 18 4.48 2.76 -8.65
C ALA A 18 4.02 3.25 -7.28
N TYR A 19 2.85 2.80 -6.84
CA TYR A 19 2.24 3.08 -5.55
C TYR A 19 1.77 1.78 -4.89
N PHE A 20 1.60 1.78 -3.57
CA PHE A 20 0.91 0.69 -2.88
C PHE A 20 -0.58 0.99 -2.79
N LEU A 21 -1.40 0.00 -3.13
CA LEU A 21 -2.82 0.05 -2.85
C LEU A 21 -3.06 -0.37 -1.40
N ALA A 22 -3.71 0.48 -0.63
CA ALA A 22 -4.12 0.17 0.74
C ALA A 22 -5.58 0.54 0.99
N LYS A 23 -6.18 -0.06 2.01
CA LYS A 23 -7.46 0.34 2.56
C LYS A 23 -7.27 0.94 3.94
N LYS A 24 -7.96 2.05 4.17
CA LYS A 24 -8.01 2.73 5.46
C LYS A 24 -9.10 2.08 6.31
N TRP A 25 -8.72 1.60 7.49
CA TRP A 25 -9.65 1.12 8.51
C TRP A 25 -9.58 2.05 9.71
N GLU A 26 -10.68 2.72 10.01
CA GLU A 26 -10.83 3.52 11.22
C GLU A 26 -11.13 2.59 12.40
N SER A 27 -10.09 2.26 13.17
CA SER A 27 -10.27 1.52 14.42
C SER A 27 -10.49 2.53 15.54
N GLY A 28 -11.72 2.59 16.06
CA GLY A 28 -12.24 3.65 16.93
C GLY A 28 -11.49 3.92 18.24
N CYS A 29 -10.41 3.20 18.57
CA CYS A 29 -9.65 3.41 19.82
C CYS A 29 -8.14 3.67 19.67
N ALA A 30 -7.50 3.46 18.51
CA ALA A 30 -6.03 3.42 18.47
C ALA A 30 -5.36 3.99 17.20
N GLY A 31 -6.11 4.72 16.38
CA GLY A 31 -5.59 5.40 15.19
C GLY A 31 -5.79 4.63 13.89
N THR A 32 -5.55 5.34 12.79
CA THR A 32 -5.75 4.85 11.43
C THR A 32 -4.89 3.61 11.16
N SER A 33 -5.55 2.50 10.86
CA SER A 33 -4.89 1.27 10.44
C SER A 33 -4.98 1.13 8.92
N TYR A 34 -3.88 0.76 8.27
CA TYR A 34 -3.83 0.51 6.83
C TYR A 34 -3.63 -0.98 6.58
N VAL A 35 -4.43 -1.53 5.68
CA VAL A 35 -4.21 -2.87 5.13
C VAL A 35 -3.82 -2.73 3.67
N PHE A 36 -2.68 -3.28 3.31
CA PHE A 36 -2.09 -3.21 1.98
C PHE A 36 -2.53 -4.40 1.15
N HIS A 37 -2.72 -4.19 -0.15
CA HIS A 37 -2.93 -5.26 -1.10
C HIS A 37 -1.61 -6.02 -1.30
N SER A 38 -1.54 -7.25 -0.77
CA SER A 38 -0.27 -7.95 -0.60
C SER A 38 -0.30 -9.35 -1.21
N GLN A 39 0.83 -9.79 -1.77
CA GLN A 39 1.00 -11.14 -2.29
C GLN A 39 1.76 -12.01 -1.29
N LEU A 40 1.18 -13.14 -0.94
CA LEU A 40 1.80 -14.15 -0.10
C LEU A 40 2.82 -15.00 -0.87
N LEU A 41 3.66 -15.73 -0.13
CA LEU A 41 4.65 -16.66 -0.70
C LEU A 41 4.03 -17.77 -1.57
N ASN A 42 2.76 -18.11 -1.30
CA ASN A 42 1.99 -19.08 -2.09
C ASN A 42 1.33 -18.47 -3.34
N GLY A 43 1.67 -17.23 -3.70
CA GLY A 43 1.10 -16.51 -4.83
C GLY A 43 -0.31 -15.93 -4.60
N LYS A 44 -0.98 -16.26 -3.49
CA LYS A 44 -2.32 -15.72 -3.17
C LYS A 44 -2.24 -14.26 -2.78
N VAL A 45 -3.24 -13.50 -3.20
CA VAL A 45 -3.36 -12.08 -2.91
C VAL A 45 -4.36 -11.87 -1.77
N GLN A 46 -3.97 -11.10 -0.76
CA GLN A 46 -4.85 -10.76 0.37
C GLN A 46 -4.52 -9.37 0.92
N TRP A 47 -5.45 -8.82 1.70
CA TRP A 47 -5.21 -7.59 2.45
C TRP A 47 -4.37 -7.91 3.70
N SER A 48 -3.26 -7.21 3.88
CA SER A 48 -2.36 -7.42 5.01
C SER A 48 -1.86 -6.09 5.56
N SER A 49 -1.80 -5.95 6.88
CA SER A 49 -1.16 -4.82 7.55
C SER A 49 0.36 -4.78 7.38
N LYS A 50 0.95 -5.79 6.74
CA LYS A 50 2.39 -5.88 6.46
C LYS A 50 2.70 -5.18 5.13
N PRO A 51 3.32 -3.99 5.15
CA PRO A 51 3.68 -3.30 3.92
C PRO A 51 4.80 -4.02 3.15
N GLY A 52 5.61 -4.83 3.84
CA GLY A 52 6.75 -5.52 3.22
C GLY A 52 6.42 -6.62 2.20
N ILE A 53 5.14 -6.96 2.06
CA ILE A 53 4.63 -7.90 1.06
C ILE A 53 3.58 -7.24 0.15
N ALA A 54 3.47 -5.91 0.21
CA ALA A 54 2.54 -5.14 -0.60
C ALA A 54 2.91 -5.20 -2.09
N ILE A 55 1.90 -5.29 -2.93
CA ILE A 55 2.03 -5.32 -4.38
C ILE A 55 2.18 -3.89 -4.89
N ARG A 56 3.17 -3.68 -5.76
CA ARG A 56 3.37 -2.40 -6.44
C ARG A 56 2.35 -2.29 -7.57
N CYS A 57 1.45 -1.33 -7.45
CA CYS A 57 0.51 -0.97 -8.50
C CYS A 57 1.06 0.23 -9.25
N VAL A 58 1.26 0.08 -10.55
CA VAL A 58 1.61 1.23 -11.41
C VAL A 58 0.37 2.11 -11.53
N ALA A 59 0.54 3.41 -11.33
CA ALA A 59 -0.50 4.39 -11.60
C ALA A 59 -0.83 4.37 -13.09
N ASN A 60 -2.06 3.96 -13.35
CA ASN A 60 -2.71 3.93 -14.64
C ASN A 60 -4.21 4.17 -14.42
N GLU A 61 -4.96 4.29 -15.51
CA GLU A 61 -6.41 4.50 -15.47
C GLU A 61 -7.15 3.43 -14.66
N ARG A 62 -6.67 2.18 -14.67
CA ARG A 62 -7.26 1.09 -13.88
C ARG A 62 -7.11 1.32 -12.38
N LEU A 63 -5.92 1.73 -11.92
CA LEU A 63 -5.69 2.06 -10.51
C LEU A 63 -6.54 3.27 -10.10
N ARG A 64 -6.62 4.28 -10.97
CA ARG A 64 -7.47 5.45 -10.72
C ARG A 64 -8.94 5.07 -10.59
N ALA A 65 -9.45 4.21 -11.47
CA ALA A 65 -10.82 3.72 -11.40
C ALA A 65 -11.09 2.95 -10.10
N ILE A 66 -10.18 2.08 -9.67
CA ILE A 66 -10.31 1.32 -8.42
C ILE A 66 -10.37 2.26 -7.21
N LEU A 67 -9.52 3.29 -7.18
CA LEU A 67 -9.48 4.27 -6.09
C LEU A 67 -10.69 5.21 -6.12
N ALA A 68 -11.21 5.54 -7.31
CA ALA A 68 -12.42 6.34 -7.46
C ALA A 68 -13.68 5.56 -7.06
N GLU A 69 -13.75 4.27 -7.35
CA GLU A 69 -14.88 3.39 -7.02
C GLU A 69 -14.93 3.07 -5.52
N ARG A 70 -13.77 3.01 -4.86
CA ARG A 70 -13.64 2.59 -3.46
C ARG A 70 -13.15 3.71 -2.58
N ALA A 71 -14.09 4.42 -1.94
CA ALA A 71 -13.79 5.52 -1.03
C ALA A 71 -12.89 5.15 0.17
N ASP A 72 -12.82 3.86 0.53
CA ASP A 72 -11.96 3.34 1.60
C ASP A 72 -10.53 3.03 1.13
N SER A 73 -10.28 3.08 -0.18
CA SER A 73 -9.01 2.71 -0.79
C SER A 73 -8.15 3.94 -1.06
N VAL A 74 -6.89 3.87 -0.65
CA VAL A 74 -5.90 4.94 -0.77
C VAL A 74 -4.64 4.43 -1.46
N ALA A 75 -4.01 5.29 -2.25
CA ALA A 75 -2.67 5.03 -2.76
C ALA A 75 -1.63 5.52 -1.74
N ILE A 76 -0.61 4.71 -1.49
CA ILE A 76 0.49 5.04 -0.58
C ILE A 76 1.78 5.12 -1.39
N GLU A 77 2.53 6.20 -1.18
CA GLU A 77 3.85 6.38 -1.77
C GLU A 77 4.81 5.27 -1.33
N ILE A 78 5.53 4.70 -2.29
CA ILE A 78 6.57 3.70 -2.02
C ILE A 78 7.83 4.46 -1.59
N PRO A 79 8.28 4.37 -0.33
CA PRO A 79 9.54 5.00 0.05
C PRO A 79 10.70 4.36 -0.71
N ALA A 80 11.70 5.14 -1.11
CA ALA A 80 12.87 4.63 -1.84
C ALA A 80 13.59 3.48 -1.12
N ASP A 81 13.54 3.47 0.23
CA ASP A 81 14.12 2.41 1.07
C ASP A 81 13.19 1.21 1.32
N ALA A 82 12.02 1.14 0.66
CA ALA A 82 11.04 0.06 0.87
C ALA A 82 11.70 -1.31 0.70
N ASP A 83 12.40 -1.54 -0.41
CA ASP A 83 13.10 -2.81 -0.67
C ASP A 83 14.15 -3.13 0.39
N LYS A 84 14.90 -2.15 0.87
CA LYS A 84 15.95 -2.34 1.89
C LYS A 84 15.32 -2.74 3.24
N ARG A 85 14.27 -2.03 3.66
CA ARG A 85 13.53 -2.31 4.90
C ARG A 85 12.85 -3.67 4.87
N TRP A 86 12.44 -4.13 3.70
CA TRP A 86 11.71 -5.40 3.55
C TRP A 86 12.61 -6.59 3.27
N LYS A 87 13.72 -6.41 2.53
CA LYS A 87 14.80 -7.41 2.43
C LYS A 87 15.40 -7.72 3.80
N ALA A 88 15.58 -6.71 4.66
CA ALA A 88 16.01 -6.93 6.04
C ALA A 88 15.07 -7.87 6.83
N ARG A 89 13.78 -7.91 6.46
CA ARG A 89 12.79 -8.82 7.06
C ARG A 89 12.86 -10.24 6.49
N LYS A 90 13.23 -10.42 5.21
CA LYS A 90 13.43 -11.75 4.60
C LYS A 90 14.63 -12.51 5.19
N ARG A 91 15.69 -11.83 5.60
CA ARG A 91 16.87 -12.47 6.23
C ARG A 91 16.64 -13.03 7.64
N ARG A 92 15.47 -12.80 8.23
CA ARG A 92 15.13 -13.24 9.59
C ARG A 92 14.24 -14.50 9.63
N PHE A 93 13.95 -15.10 8.46
CA PHE A 93 13.30 -16.39 8.33
C PHE A 93 14.28 -17.41 7.78
#